data_AF-A0A8T6DS66-F1
#
_entry.id   AF-A0A8T6DS66-F1
#
_cell.length_a   1.000
_cell.length_b   1.000
_cell.length_c   1.000
_cell.angle_alpha   90.00
_cell.angle_beta   90.00
_cell.angle_gamma   90.00
#
_symmetry.space_group_name_H-M   'P 1'
#
loop_
_entity.id
_entity.type
_entity.pdbx_description
1 polymer ?
#
loop_
_entity_poly.entity_id
_entity_poly.type
_entity_poly.pdbx_seq_one_letter_code
_entity_poly.pdbx_strand_id
1 'polypeptide(L)'
;MMAIYGFEDHCWQDVVSAEDIELYKHYQRELFVGRRPAILAIDLYNSAYQGGPKPVHEVAKEFPSACGEYAWNAIEPTKQLFAMARARGFPVVYTTGEDRPEARPNRLGSTNRRRANQGENPFGIYEAFAPEPEDLIIYKQR
;
A
#
# COMPACT_ATOMS: atom_id res chain seq x y z
N MET A 1 15.28 13.46 23.54
CA MET A 1 13.88 13.87 23.72
C MET A 1 13.13 13.31 22.52
N MET A 2 12.41 12.19 22.72
CA MET A 2 11.62 11.57 21.65
C MET A 2 10.46 12.52 21.36
N ALA A 3 10.30 12.97 20.12
CA ALA A 3 9.15 13.77 19.74
C ALA A 3 7.89 12.98 20.09
N ILE A 4 6.99 13.56 20.88
CA ILE A 4 5.66 13.00 21.08
C ILE A 4 5.04 12.95 19.69
N TYR A 5 4.91 11.75 19.15
CA TYR A 5 4.23 11.53 17.88
C TYR A 5 2.85 12.18 18.01
N GLY A 6 2.51 13.10 17.10
CA GLY A 6 1.19 13.73 17.08
C GLY A 6 0.16 12.67 16.76
N PHE A 7 -0.26 11.89 17.76
CA PHE A 7 -1.17 10.77 17.59
C PHE A 7 -2.46 11.22 16.87
N GLU A 8 -2.88 12.45 17.17
CA GLU A 8 -4.03 13.12 16.55
C GLU A 8 -3.67 14.06 15.39
N ASP A 9 -2.39 14.22 15.05
CA ASP A 9 -1.97 15.01 13.87
C ASP A 9 -2.11 14.16 12.60
N HIS A 10 -3.37 13.91 12.23
CA HIS A 10 -3.75 13.15 11.05
C HIS A 10 -4.84 13.87 10.24
N CYS A 11 -5.01 13.46 8.98
CA CYS A 11 -5.94 14.09 8.03
C CYS A 11 -7.45 13.91 8.33
N TRP A 12 -7.79 13.44 9.53
CA TRP A 12 -9.18 13.22 9.98
C TRP A 12 -9.47 13.88 11.33
N GLN A 13 -8.52 14.60 11.90
CA GLN A 13 -8.64 15.20 13.24
C GLN A 13 -9.81 16.20 13.35
N ASP A 14 -10.25 16.76 12.22
CA ASP A 14 -11.37 17.69 12.09
C ASP A 14 -12.72 16.98 11.88
N VAL A 15 -12.72 15.66 11.63
CA VAL A 15 -13.91 14.84 11.43
C VAL A 15 -14.28 14.07 12.71
N VAL A 16 -13.30 13.74 13.54
CA VAL A 16 -13.52 13.02 14.80
C VAL A 16 -13.90 14.02 15.90
N SER A 17 -15.03 13.78 16.56
CA SER A 17 -15.53 14.70 17.59
C SER A 17 -14.64 14.67 18.83
N ALA A 18 -14.62 15.77 19.60
CA ALA A 18 -13.89 15.81 20.87
C ALA A 18 -14.39 14.75 21.87
N GLU A 19 -15.68 14.40 21.82
CA GLU A 19 -16.26 13.32 22.63
C GLU A 19 -15.73 11.94 22.22
N ASP A 20 -15.61 11.67 20.92
CA ASP A 20 -15.03 10.42 20.42
C ASP A 20 -13.54 10.31 20.77
N ILE A 21 -12.77 11.38 20.63
CA ILE A 21 -11.35 11.41 21.04
C ILE A 21 -11.23 11.09 22.54
N GLU A 22 -12.05 11.71 23.38
CA GLU A 22 -12.08 11.48 24.82
C GLU A 22 -12.44 10.01 25.16
N LEU A 23 -13.35 9.39 24.41
CA LEU A 23 -13.67 7.97 24.54
C LEU A 23 -12.48 7.08 24.13
N TYR A 24 -11.77 7.43 23.06
CA TYR A 24 -10.69 6.62 22.49
C TYR A 24 -9.32 6.82 23.18
N LYS A 25 -9.15 7.85 24.02
CA LYS A 25 -7.87 8.15 24.70
C LYS A 25 -7.29 6.95 25.47
N HIS A 26 -8.13 6.02 25.92
CA HIS A 26 -7.71 4.80 26.61
C HIS A 26 -6.88 3.85 25.73
N TYR A 27 -6.95 4.00 24.40
CA TYR A 27 -6.16 3.24 23.43
C TYR A 27 -4.89 3.98 22.98
N GLN A 28 -4.69 5.23 23.42
CA GLN A 28 -3.49 5.97 23.12
C GLN A 28 -2.27 5.23 23.69
N ARG A 29 -1.27 5.02 22.84
CA ARG A 29 -0.02 4.35 23.20
C ARG A 29 1.14 5.00 22.49
N GLU A 30 2.31 4.95 23.12
CA GLU A 30 3.55 5.32 22.44
C GLU A 30 3.79 4.36 21.27
N LEU A 31 3.91 4.92 20.07
CA LEU A 31 4.30 4.17 18.88
C LEU A 31 5.82 4.06 18.86
N PHE A 32 6.33 2.86 18.60
CA PHE A 32 7.75 2.62 18.45
C PHE A 32 8.00 1.53 17.41
N VAL A 33 9.20 1.54 16.82
CA VAL A 33 9.69 0.46 15.97
C VAL A 33 10.50 -0.50 16.85
N GLY A 34 10.12 -1.77 16.86
CA GLY A 34 10.79 -2.79 17.66
C GLY A 34 12.19 -3.17 17.15
N ARG A 35 12.90 -4.03 17.90
CA ARG A 35 14.29 -4.44 17.58
C ARG A 35 14.46 -5.29 16.30
N ARG A 36 13.38 -5.89 15.81
CA ARG A 36 13.36 -6.77 14.63
C ARG A 36 12.21 -6.35 13.70
N PRO A 37 12.31 -5.19 13.07
CA PRO A 37 11.26 -4.72 12.16
C PRO A 37 11.32 -5.47 10.83
N ALA A 38 10.23 -5.37 10.08
CA ALA A 38 10.14 -5.79 8.70
C ALA A 38 9.30 -4.77 7.91
N ILE A 39 9.48 -4.72 6.60
CA ILE A 39 8.61 -3.98 5.69
C ILE A 39 7.56 -4.96 5.16
N LEU A 40 6.29 -4.56 5.23
CA LEU A 40 5.20 -5.20 4.51
C LEU A 40 4.77 -4.31 3.34
N ALA A 41 5.19 -4.67 2.14
CA ALA A 41 4.87 -4.00 0.88
C ALA A 41 3.52 -4.51 0.35
N ILE A 42 2.46 -3.74 0.61
CA ILE A 42 1.09 -4.16 0.30
C ILE A 42 0.70 -3.68 -1.09
N ASP A 43 0.38 -4.61 -1.97
CA ASP A 43 -0.38 -4.36 -3.21
C ASP A 43 0.20 -3.21 -4.05
N LEU A 44 1.53 -3.23 -4.25
CA LEU A 44 2.26 -2.31 -5.12
C LEU A 44 1.97 -2.63 -6.60
N TYR A 45 0.71 -2.65 -6.97
CA TYR A 45 0.19 -3.13 -8.23
C TYR A 45 0.53 -2.22 -9.40
N ASN A 46 0.82 -2.80 -10.56
CA ASN A 46 0.91 -2.09 -11.84
C ASN A 46 -0.28 -1.16 -12.08
N SER A 47 -1.50 -1.61 -11.75
CA SER A 47 -2.73 -0.83 -11.92
C SER A 47 -2.75 0.48 -11.13
N ALA A 48 -2.03 0.58 -10.01
CA ALA A 48 -1.95 1.80 -9.21
C ALA A 48 -1.13 2.92 -9.89
N TYR A 49 -0.22 2.55 -10.82
CA TYR A 49 0.71 3.48 -11.48
C TYR A 49 0.31 3.83 -12.92
N GLN A 50 -0.76 3.23 -13.46
CA GLN A 50 -1.23 3.48 -14.82
C GLN A 50 -1.54 4.96 -15.07
N GLY A 51 -1.24 5.43 -16.28
CA GLY A 51 -1.57 6.79 -16.73
C GLY A 51 -0.66 7.92 -16.22
N GLY A 52 0.35 7.61 -15.40
CA GLY A 52 1.42 8.55 -15.05
C GLY A 52 1.15 9.47 -13.85
N PRO A 53 2.05 10.42 -13.56
CA PRO A 53 1.98 11.35 -12.41
C PRO A 53 0.99 12.50 -12.66
N LYS A 54 -0.21 12.17 -13.13
CA LYS A 54 -1.29 13.14 -13.38
C LYS A 54 -2.17 13.28 -12.14
N PRO A 55 -2.95 14.36 -12.00
CA PRO A 55 -3.94 14.48 -10.94
C PRO A 55 -4.83 13.25 -10.87
N VAL A 56 -5.03 12.70 -9.66
CA VAL A 56 -5.70 11.39 -9.49
C VAL A 56 -7.10 11.36 -10.14
N HIS A 57 -7.82 12.47 -10.06
CA HIS A 57 -9.18 12.59 -10.59
C HIS A 57 -9.23 12.66 -12.13
N GLU A 58 -8.11 13.01 -12.78
CA GLU A 58 -7.99 12.99 -14.24
C GLU A 58 -7.63 11.60 -14.73
N VAL A 59 -6.61 10.96 -14.14
CA VAL A 59 -6.18 9.62 -14.54
C VAL A 59 -7.23 8.57 -14.27
N ALA A 60 -8.00 8.70 -13.18
CA ALA A 60 -9.05 7.76 -12.81
C ALA A 60 -10.21 7.68 -13.82
N LYS A 61 -10.35 8.67 -14.72
CA LYS A 61 -11.34 8.64 -15.81
C LYS A 61 -11.04 7.53 -16.82
N GLU A 62 -9.76 7.27 -17.07
CA GLU A 62 -9.29 6.24 -18.00
C GLU A 62 -8.84 4.96 -17.25
N PHE A 63 -8.19 5.12 -16.10
CA PHE A 63 -7.66 4.03 -15.27
C PHE A 63 -8.26 4.09 -13.85
N PRO A 64 -9.45 3.53 -13.60
CA PRO A 64 -10.17 3.69 -12.33
C PRO A 64 -9.47 3.14 -11.08
N SER A 65 -8.40 2.36 -11.24
CA SER A 65 -7.59 1.82 -10.14
C SER A 65 -6.27 2.58 -9.95
N ALA A 66 -5.95 3.54 -10.82
CA ALA A 66 -4.73 4.33 -10.71
C ALA A 66 -4.82 5.35 -9.57
N CYS A 67 -3.68 5.59 -8.93
CA CYS A 67 -3.53 6.55 -7.83
C CYS A 67 -2.88 7.87 -8.28
N GLY A 68 -2.52 7.99 -9.57
CA GLY A 68 -1.99 9.22 -10.18
C GLY A 68 -0.77 9.77 -9.45
N GLU A 69 -0.69 11.10 -9.35
CA GLU A 69 0.40 11.83 -8.69
C GLU A 69 0.76 11.29 -7.30
N TYR A 70 -0.20 10.78 -6.52
CA TYR A 70 0.07 10.25 -5.19
C TYR A 70 0.92 8.98 -5.22
N ALA A 71 0.61 8.02 -6.11
CA ALA A 71 1.44 6.83 -6.27
C ALA A 71 2.83 7.18 -6.81
N TRP A 72 2.89 8.10 -7.78
CA TRP A 72 4.16 8.50 -8.38
C TRP A 72 5.07 9.26 -7.41
N ASN A 73 4.51 10.17 -6.61
CA ASN A 73 5.24 10.89 -5.57
C ASN A 73 5.75 9.96 -4.45
N ALA A 74 5.09 8.81 -4.24
CA ALA A 74 5.51 7.81 -3.26
C ALA A 74 6.65 6.90 -3.74
N ILE A 75 7.03 6.92 -5.03
CA ILE A 75 8.05 6.01 -5.59
C ILE A 75 9.40 6.17 -4.90
N GLU A 76 9.98 7.37 -4.94
CA GLU A 76 11.31 7.58 -4.39
C GLU A 76 11.39 7.42 -2.86
N PRO A 77 10.43 7.95 -2.06
CA PRO A 77 10.40 7.66 -0.62
C PRO A 77 10.32 6.16 -0.31
N THR A 78 9.53 5.40 -1.06
CA THR A 78 9.40 3.95 -0.86
C THR A 78 10.68 3.21 -1.22
N LYS A 79 11.36 3.59 -2.31
CA LYS A 79 12.67 3.05 -2.67
C LYS A 79 13.74 3.33 -1.61
N GLN A 80 13.74 4.54 -1.04
CA GLN A 80 14.64 4.88 0.07
C GLN A 80 14.38 4.01 1.30
N LEU A 81 13.11 3.76 1.62
CA LEU A 81 12.72 2.88 2.72
C LEU A 81 13.18 1.43 2.49
N PHE A 82 13.03 0.90 1.27
CA PHE A 82 13.48 -0.45 0.91
C PHE A 82 15.00 -0.56 1.00
N ALA A 83 15.73 0.39 0.42
CA ALA A 83 17.18 0.43 0.49
C ALA A 83 17.68 0.48 1.94
N MET A 84 17.04 1.28 2.78
CA MET A 84 17.34 1.39 4.22
C MET A 84 17.16 0.06 4.96
N ALA A 85 16.05 -0.65 4.71
CA ALA A 85 15.75 -1.93 5.31
C ALA A 85 16.75 -3.01 4.87
N ARG A 86 16.98 -3.11 3.55
CA ARG A 86 17.94 -4.06 2.97
C ARG A 86 19.35 -3.85 3.49
N ALA A 87 19.82 -2.60 3.56
CA ALA A 87 21.14 -2.26 4.12
C ALA A 87 21.30 -2.66 5.60
N ARG A 88 20.19 -2.83 6.34
CA ARG A 88 20.18 -3.27 7.73
C ARG A 88 19.83 -4.75 7.90
N GLY A 89 19.61 -5.48 6.80
CA GLY A 89 19.17 -6.87 6.82
C GLY A 89 17.76 -7.06 7.37
N PHE A 90 16.91 -6.04 7.33
CA PHE A 90 15.51 -6.17 7.71
C PHE A 90 14.72 -6.82 6.57
N PRO A 91 13.82 -7.77 6.85
CA PRO A 91 13.03 -8.43 5.82
C PRO A 91 12.12 -7.46 5.08
N VAL A 92 11.99 -7.66 3.78
CA VAL A 92 10.93 -7.07 2.96
C VAL A 92 9.99 -8.20 2.52
N VAL A 93 8.71 -8.06 2.85
CA VAL A 93 7.67 -9.02 2.52
C VAL A 93 6.64 -8.32 1.65
N TYR A 94 6.28 -8.92 0.53
CA TYR A 94 5.29 -8.41 -0.39
C TYR A 94 3.96 -9.13 -0.24
N THR A 95 2.87 -8.42 -0.46
CA THR A 95 1.57 -9.03 -0.74
C THR A 95 1.12 -8.67 -2.14
N THR A 96 0.54 -9.64 -2.84
CA THR A 96 -0.08 -9.40 -4.14
C THR A 96 -1.33 -10.26 -4.36
N GLY A 97 -2.17 -9.86 -5.32
CA GLY A 97 -3.35 -10.61 -5.70
C GLY A 97 -2.95 -11.95 -6.33
N GLU A 98 -3.54 -13.03 -5.83
CA GLU A 98 -3.47 -14.34 -6.47
C GLU A 98 -4.32 -14.32 -7.76
N ASP A 99 -3.73 -14.53 -8.92
CA ASP A 99 -4.44 -14.60 -10.21
C ASP A 99 -4.16 -15.90 -10.99
N ARG A 100 -3.34 -16.79 -10.43
CA ARG A 100 -3.02 -18.10 -11.02
C ARG A 100 -4.29 -18.94 -11.17
N PRO A 101 -4.53 -19.55 -12.34
CA PRO A 101 -5.74 -20.33 -12.61
C PRO A 101 -5.99 -21.44 -11.59
N GLU A 102 -4.93 -22.10 -11.10
CA GLU A 102 -4.99 -23.23 -10.18
C GLU A 102 -5.48 -22.80 -8.79
N ALA A 103 -5.13 -21.58 -8.38
CA ALA A 103 -5.51 -21.04 -7.09
C ALA A 103 -6.90 -20.39 -7.11
N ARG A 104 -7.41 -19.98 -8.28
CA ARG A 104 -8.74 -19.38 -8.44
C ARG A 104 -9.58 -20.05 -9.53
N PRO A 105 -10.01 -21.31 -9.33
CA PRO A 105 -10.83 -22.04 -10.30
C PRO A 105 -12.19 -21.36 -10.54
N ASN A 106 -12.75 -20.68 -9.53
CA ASN A 106 -13.97 -19.88 -9.65
C ASN A 106 -13.64 -18.40 -9.41
N ARG A 107 -13.53 -17.59 -10.48
CA ARG A 107 -13.29 -16.13 -10.39
C ARG A 107 -14.52 -15.38 -9.87
N LEU A 108 -14.89 -15.62 -8.62
CA LEU A 108 -15.90 -14.84 -7.90
C LEU A 108 -15.41 -13.39 -7.77
N GLY A 109 -16.28 -12.44 -8.12
CA GLY A 109 -16.01 -11.02 -7.89
C GLY A 109 -16.32 -10.66 -6.45
N SER A 110 -15.34 -10.17 -5.70
CA SER A 110 -15.57 -9.69 -4.32
C SER A 110 -16.37 -8.37 -4.28
N THR A 111 -16.54 -7.70 -5.42
CA THR A 111 -17.25 -6.41 -5.53
C THR A 111 -18.08 -6.35 -6.82
N ASN A 112 -19.18 -5.59 -6.80
CA ASN A 112 -20.01 -5.28 -7.98
C ASN A 112 -19.39 -4.23 -8.94
N ARG A 113 -18.07 -4.05 -8.89
CA ARG A 113 -17.37 -3.09 -9.78
C ARG A 113 -17.41 -3.61 -11.21
N ARG A 114 -17.81 -2.74 -12.16
CA ARG A 114 -17.62 -3.02 -13.59
C ARG A 114 -16.14 -3.25 -13.84
N ARG A 115 -15.79 -4.44 -14.32
CA ARG A 115 -14.40 -4.76 -14.67
C ARG A 115 -14.07 -4.05 -15.97
N ALA A 116 -13.29 -2.97 -15.89
CA ALA A 116 -12.62 -2.41 -17.05
C ALA A 116 -11.43 -3.29 -17.44
N ASN A 117 -10.95 -3.14 -18.68
CA ASN A 117 -9.68 -3.74 -19.08
C ASN A 117 -8.55 -3.05 -18.30
N GLN A 118 -7.84 -3.79 -17.46
CA GLN A 118 -6.79 -3.24 -16.57
C GLN A 118 -5.37 -3.52 -17.12
N GLY A 119 -5.25 -4.05 -18.35
CA GLY A 119 -3.98 -4.47 -18.96
C GLY A 119 -3.63 -5.93 -18.66
N GLU A 120 -2.45 -6.36 -19.12
CA GLU A 120 -2.03 -7.77 -19.13
C GLU A 120 -1.61 -8.32 -17.75
N ASN A 121 -1.20 -7.46 -16.81
CA ASN A 121 -0.82 -7.88 -15.45
C ASN A 121 -1.14 -6.78 -14.40
N PRO A 122 -2.42 -6.51 -14.12
CA PRO A 122 -2.81 -5.37 -13.28
C PRO A 122 -2.46 -5.54 -11.80
N PHE A 123 -2.27 -6.77 -11.33
CA PHE A 123 -1.90 -7.08 -9.94
C PHE A 123 -0.41 -7.43 -9.78
N GLY A 124 0.38 -7.41 -10.85
CA GLY A 124 1.83 -7.56 -10.75
C GLY A 124 2.46 -6.43 -9.92
N ILE A 125 3.55 -6.74 -9.21
CA ILE A 125 4.32 -5.74 -8.48
C ILE A 125 4.96 -4.78 -9.49
N TYR A 126 4.78 -3.48 -9.27
CA TYR A 126 5.28 -2.43 -10.14
C TYR A 126 6.81 -2.44 -10.19
N GLU A 127 7.35 -2.23 -11.39
CA GLU A 127 8.76 -2.46 -11.71
C GLU A 127 9.73 -1.69 -10.81
N ALA A 128 9.34 -0.48 -10.35
CA ALA A 128 10.15 0.33 -9.44
C ALA A 128 10.39 -0.34 -8.07
N PHE A 129 9.62 -1.38 -7.74
CA PHE A 129 9.68 -2.13 -6.49
C PHE A 129 9.87 -3.62 -6.71
N ALA A 130 10.45 -4.02 -7.85
CA ALA A 130 10.74 -5.42 -8.16
C ALA A 130 11.35 -6.14 -6.94
N PRO A 131 10.77 -7.28 -6.51
CA PRO A 131 11.31 -8.07 -5.41
C PRO A 131 12.73 -8.57 -5.70
N GLU A 132 13.57 -8.61 -4.67
CA GLU A 132 14.86 -9.30 -4.71
C GLU A 132 14.67 -10.81 -4.45
N PRO A 133 15.63 -11.67 -4.84
CA PRO A 133 15.50 -13.13 -4.69
C PRO A 133 15.21 -13.60 -3.25
N GLU A 134 15.66 -12.85 -2.25
CA GLU A 134 15.49 -13.14 -0.83
C GLU A 134 14.15 -12.66 -0.26
N ASP A 135 13.40 -11.85 -1.01
CA ASP A 135 12.14 -11.27 -0.56
C ASP A 135 11.01 -12.31 -0.58
N LEU A 136 10.17 -12.32 0.46
CA LEU A 136 9.00 -13.20 0.53
C LEU A 136 7.82 -12.55 -0.18
N ILE A 137 7.18 -13.28 -1.11
CA ILE A 137 5.93 -12.85 -1.75
C ILE A 137 4.77 -13.71 -1.26
N ILE A 138 3.77 -13.06 -0.69
CA ILE A 138 2.51 -13.68 -0.24
C ILE A 138 1.42 -13.37 -1.27
N TYR A 139 0.94 -14.42 -1.95
CA TYR A 139 -0.20 -14.33 -2.85
C TYR A 139 -1.49 -14.49 -2.06
N LYS A 140 -2.39 -13.52 -2.17
CA LYS A 140 -3.64 -13.50 -1.40
C LYS A 140 -4.88 -13.57 -2.28
N GLN A 141 -5.86 -14.29 -1.76
CA GLN A 141 -7.22 -14.24 -2.27
C GLN A 141 -7.97 -13.06 -1.66
N ARG A 142 -9.03 -12.61 -2.32
CA ARG A 142 -9.83 -11.46 -1.89
C ARG A 142 -11.14 -11.92 -1.29
#